data_AF-A0A937XCB3-F1
#
_entry.id   AF-A0A937XCB3-F1
#
_cell.length_a   1.000
_cell.length_b   1.000
_cell.length_c   1.000
_cell.angle_alpha   90.00
_cell.angle_beta   90.00
_cell.angle_gamma   90.00
#
_symmetry.space_group_name_H-M   'P 1'
#
loop_
_entity.id
_entity.type
_entity.pdbx_description
1 polymer ?
#
loop_
_entity_poly.entity_id
_entity_poly.type
_entity_poly.pdbx_seq_one_letter_code
_entity_poly.pdbx_strand_id
1 'polypeptide(L)'
;REHCLEIQLPFLQQVLRHPFRIVPILVSQATQEDWREIAIALARHLDEQTLVVVSSDFTHYGPRFGYTPFETDEDANLRRLDRGALEPILDLDAGGFAAYKARTDISVCGAHPIGILIEVLLRPELQARWGGAPAGRVLDYYRSADLLGDFEDSVSYAAVAFFRPGDLLPGPVWPPLLAGLEPPVSPTGETRAEAPAARPAAAPSAAPSGAPSRAGETAPSGPAEASPGAATDVSAELLNEAERRFLLDLARRTLLETTAGRPAPRAADFPAGVSAEKMLAPTGVFVTLHERGALRGCIGHIFPQEPLAQAVISNAVSAAFHDPRFAPVTAEEIPRLHLEISVLTPPRAVSGPEAIVVGRHGVLLERGGRRAVFLPQVAPEQGWDRETMLGHLAVKAGLPRDAWRQGASFQVFEAFVFEED
;
A
#
# COMPACT_ATOMS: atom_id res chain seq x y z
N ARG A 1 -5.95 10.89 -12.21
CA ARG A 1 -6.72 9.70 -11.73
C ARG A 1 -7.15 10.01 -10.33
N GLU A 2 -8.41 9.74 -9.99
CA GLU A 2 -8.92 10.01 -8.65
C GLU A 2 -9.28 8.69 -7.98
N HIS A 3 -8.44 8.28 -7.03
CA HIS A 3 -8.50 6.95 -6.45
C HIS A 3 -9.77 6.74 -5.62
N CYS A 4 -10.24 7.78 -4.91
CA CYS A 4 -11.43 7.64 -4.08
C CYS A 4 -12.69 7.34 -4.90
N LEU A 5 -12.84 7.96 -6.08
CA LEU A 5 -13.97 7.73 -6.96
C LEU A 5 -13.88 6.36 -7.63
N GLU A 6 -12.68 5.98 -8.09
CA GLU A 6 -12.44 4.68 -8.72
C GLU A 6 -12.74 3.51 -7.76
N ILE A 7 -12.47 3.67 -6.46
CA ILE A 7 -12.83 2.69 -5.43
C ILE A 7 -14.34 2.68 -5.18
N GLN A 8 -14.97 3.83 -4.94
CA GLN A 8 -16.36 3.86 -4.46
C GLN A 8 -17.38 3.55 -5.55
N LEU A 9 -17.11 3.93 -6.81
CA LEU A 9 -18.08 3.83 -7.89
C LEU A 9 -18.58 2.39 -8.16
N PRO A 10 -17.71 1.36 -8.23
CA PRO A 10 -18.16 -0.03 -8.38
C PRO A 10 -19.09 -0.49 -7.25
N PHE A 11 -18.81 -0.12 -5.99
CA PHE A 11 -19.67 -0.48 -4.86
C PHE A 11 -21.04 0.20 -4.96
N LEU A 12 -21.07 1.49 -5.30
CA LEU A 12 -22.32 2.23 -5.48
C LEU A 12 -23.17 1.65 -6.63
N GLN A 13 -22.54 1.28 -7.74
CA GLN A 13 -23.21 0.62 -8.87
C GLN A 13 -23.81 -0.73 -8.47
N GLN A 14 -23.07 -1.51 -7.67
CA GLN A 14 -23.52 -2.83 -7.22
C GLN A 14 -24.66 -2.75 -6.18
N VAL A 15 -24.60 -1.78 -5.27
CA VAL A 15 -25.54 -1.65 -4.15
C VAL A 15 -26.81 -0.91 -4.55
N LEU A 16 -26.71 0.23 -5.22
CA LEU A 16 -27.87 1.09 -5.51
C LEU A 16 -28.76 0.51 -6.62
N ARG A 17 -28.20 -0.33 -7.52
CA ARG A 17 -28.86 -1.08 -8.63
C ARG A 17 -29.70 -0.26 -9.63
N HIS A 18 -30.06 0.97 -9.31
CA HIS A 18 -30.79 1.91 -10.15
C HIS A 18 -29.84 2.99 -10.68
N PRO A 19 -30.13 3.59 -11.85
CA PRO A 19 -29.35 4.72 -12.35
C PRO A 19 -29.31 5.87 -11.34
N PHE A 20 -28.12 6.37 -11.07
CA PHE A 20 -27.90 7.55 -10.23
C PHE A 20 -26.99 8.55 -10.96
N ARG A 21 -27.05 9.80 -10.52
CA ARG A 21 -26.10 10.85 -10.94
C ARG A 21 -25.04 11.00 -9.86
N ILE A 22 -23.81 11.21 -10.28
CA ILE A 22 -22.68 11.41 -9.37
C ILE A 22 -22.09 12.81 -9.59
N VAL A 23 -21.80 13.49 -8.50
CA VAL A 23 -21.08 14.76 -8.48
C VAL A 23 -19.83 14.57 -7.63
N PRO A 24 -18.65 14.36 -8.24
CA PRO A 24 -17.42 14.22 -7.48
C PRO A 24 -16.97 15.58 -6.95
N ILE A 25 -16.57 15.64 -5.67
CA ILE A 25 -16.05 16.83 -5.01
C ILE A 25 -14.68 16.49 -4.46
N LEU A 26 -13.67 17.21 -4.93
CA LEU A 26 -12.29 17.06 -4.46
C LEU A 26 -11.97 18.17 -3.48
N VAL A 27 -11.55 17.77 -2.29
CA VAL A 27 -11.14 18.68 -1.22
C VAL A 27 -9.67 18.42 -0.97
N SER A 28 -8.85 19.45 -1.18
CA SER A 28 -7.41 19.39 -0.86
C SER A 28 -7.19 19.97 0.53
N GLN A 29 -6.52 21.12 0.62
CA GLN A 29 -6.34 21.87 1.87
C GLN A 29 -7.56 22.75 2.11
N ALA A 30 -8.10 22.69 3.33
CA ALA A 30 -9.23 23.52 3.74
C ALA A 30 -9.12 23.88 5.23
N THR A 31 -9.52 25.10 5.56
CA THR A 31 -9.69 25.56 6.94
C THR A 31 -11.06 25.18 7.48
N GLN A 32 -11.29 25.33 8.79
CA GLN A 32 -12.63 25.16 9.36
C GLN A 32 -13.64 26.17 8.83
N GLU A 33 -13.20 27.36 8.41
CA GLU A 33 -14.06 28.34 7.74
C GLU A 33 -14.48 27.84 6.36
N ASP A 34 -13.53 27.31 5.58
CA ASP A 34 -13.83 26.66 4.30
C ASP A 34 -14.82 25.49 4.48
N TRP A 35 -14.71 24.71 5.56
CA TRP A 35 -15.66 23.62 5.83
C TRP A 35 -17.10 24.14 5.93
N ARG A 36 -17.29 25.26 6.64
CA ARG A 36 -18.60 25.89 6.83
C ARG A 36 -19.15 26.45 5.52
N GLU A 37 -18.32 27.17 4.77
CA GLU A 37 -18.73 27.75 3.49
C GLU A 37 -19.10 26.68 2.46
N ILE A 38 -18.29 25.62 2.37
CA ILE A 38 -18.60 24.48 1.50
C ILE A 38 -19.89 23.79 1.96
N ALA A 39 -20.07 23.57 3.27
CA ALA A 39 -21.29 22.97 3.79
C ALA A 39 -22.54 23.78 3.47
N ILE A 40 -22.48 25.11 3.58
CA ILE A 40 -23.57 26.03 3.20
C ILE A 40 -23.90 25.89 1.71
N ALA A 41 -22.88 25.83 0.85
CA ALA A 41 -23.07 25.66 -0.58
C ALA A 41 -23.71 24.30 -0.91
N LEU A 42 -23.22 23.22 -0.30
CA LEU A 42 -23.72 21.87 -0.55
C LEU A 42 -25.16 21.69 -0.07
N ALA A 43 -25.50 22.18 1.12
CA ALA A 43 -26.82 21.97 1.72
C ALA A 43 -27.99 22.46 0.85
N ARG A 44 -27.77 23.47 0.00
CA ARG A 44 -28.76 23.98 -0.97
C ARG A 44 -29.12 22.98 -2.07
N HIS A 45 -28.26 21.99 -2.28
CA HIS A 45 -28.41 20.98 -3.32
C HIS A 45 -28.73 19.60 -2.77
N LEU A 46 -28.70 19.40 -1.46
CA LEU A 46 -29.00 18.12 -0.83
C LEU A 46 -30.51 17.99 -0.56
N ASP A 47 -31.02 16.80 -0.84
CA ASP A 47 -32.39 16.42 -0.53
C ASP A 47 -32.48 14.99 0.00
N GLU A 48 -33.70 14.49 0.16
CA GLU A 48 -33.94 13.16 0.72
C GLU A 48 -33.54 12.01 -0.20
N GLN A 49 -33.27 12.29 -1.48
CA GLN A 49 -32.81 11.33 -2.46
C GLN A 49 -31.28 11.39 -2.64
N THR A 50 -30.61 12.30 -1.94
CA THR A 50 -29.17 12.51 -2.09
C THR A 50 -28.40 11.71 -1.04
N LEU A 51 -27.54 10.80 -1.51
CA LEU A 51 -26.56 10.12 -0.66
C LEU A 51 -25.23 10.88 -0.71
N VAL A 52 -24.72 11.29 0.45
CA VAL A 52 -23.38 11.87 0.60
C VAL A 52 -22.43 10.77 1.06
N VAL A 53 -21.35 10.56 0.30
CA VAL A 53 -20.30 9.58 0.63
C VAL A 53 -18.98 10.32 0.79
N VAL A 54 -18.35 10.15 1.95
CA VAL A 54 -16.98 10.58 2.20
C VAL A 54 -16.10 9.34 2.22
N SER A 55 -15.12 9.27 1.31
CA SER A 55 -14.14 8.20 1.28
C SER A 55 -12.85 8.69 1.92
N SER A 56 -12.36 7.99 2.93
CA SER A 56 -11.14 8.34 3.64
C SER A 56 -10.48 7.10 4.20
N ASP A 57 -9.17 6.99 4.02
CA ASP A 57 -8.33 6.21 4.91
C ASP A 57 -8.27 6.95 6.25
N PHE A 58 -8.29 6.22 7.37
CA PHE A 58 -8.29 6.82 8.69
C PHE A 58 -6.85 7.08 9.14
N THR A 59 -6.34 6.37 10.14
CA THR A 59 -4.99 6.62 10.66
C THR A 59 -3.94 5.81 9.92
N HIS A 60 -2.94 6.49 9.38
CA HIS A 60 -1.68 5.89 8.92
C HIS A 60 -0.69 5.88 10.08
N TYR A 61 -0.47 4.70 10.66
CA TYR A 61 0.42 4.45 11.77
C TYR A 61 1.66 3.68 11.29
N GLY A 62 2.82 4.05 11.79
CA GLY A 62 4.06 3.30 11.59
C GLY A 62 5.22 4.13 11.06
N PRO A 63 6.46 3.61 11.15
CA PRO A 63 7.66 4.28 10.69
C PRO A 63 7.58 4.72 9.22
N ARG A 64 6.92 3.95 8.34
CA ARG A 64 6.78 4.29 6.92
C ARG A 64 5.98 5.56 6.70
N PHE A 65 5.06 5.87 7.60
CA PHE A 65 4.22 7.06 7.54
C PHE A 65 4.78 8.21 8.40
N GLY A 66 5.88 7.98 9.12
CA GLY A 66 6.47 8.95 10.03
C GLY A 66 5.59 9.27 11.25
N TYR A 67 4.68 8.36 11.62
CA TYR A 67 3.73 8.57 12.72
C TYR A 67 3.74 7.37 13.68
N THR A 68 4.54 7.49 14.74
CA THR A 68 4.69 6.48 15.80
C THR A 68 4.57 7.15 17.17
N PRO A 69 3.36 7.60 17.56
CA PRO A 69 3.16 8.41 18.78
C PRO A 69 3.29 7.61 20.09
N PHE A 70 3.34 6.28 20.02
CA PHE A 70 3.30 5.40 21.19
C PHE A 70 4.63 4.66 21.36
N GLU A 71 5.09 4.54 22.60
CA GLU A 71 6.30 3.78 22.96
C GLU A 71 5.97 2.34 23.42
N THR A 72 4.74 2.11 23.88
CA THR A 72 4.23 0.83 24.37
C THR A 72 2.76 0.65 24.01
N ASP A 73 2.28 -0.60 24.06
CA ASP A 73 0.88 -0.97 23.83
C ASP A 73 0.27 -0.33 22.57
N GLU A 74 1.07 -0.26 21.51
CA GLU A 74 0.78 0.41 20.24
C GLU A 74 -0.59 0.02 19.69
N ASP A 75 -0.92 -1.27 19.76
CA ASP A 75 -2.21 -1.81 19.33
C ASP A 75 -3.40 -1.16 20.04
N ALA A 76 -3.38 -1.20 21.37
CA ALA A 76 -4.47 -0.69 22.19
C ALA A 76 -4.51 0.84 22.12
N ASN A 77 -3.36 1.50 22.07
CA ASN A 77 -3.26 2.96 22.00
C ASN A 77 -3.70 3.50 20.65
N LEU A 78 -3.43 2.79 19.54
CA LEU A 78 -3.92 3.15 18.22
C LEU A 78 -5.45 3.03 18.15
N ARG A 79 -6.04 1.97 18.71
CA ARG A 79 -7.51 1.85 18.78
C ARG A 79 -8.15 2.97 19.61
N ARG A 80 -7.51 3.36 20.73
CA ARG A 80 -7.97 4.49 21.56
C ARG A 80 -7.85 5.82 20.81
N LEU A 81 -6.76 6.01 20.07
CA LEU A 81 -6.53 7.19 19.22
C LEU A 81 -7.61 7.32 18.14
N ASP A 82 -7.87 6.22 17.42
CA ASP A 82 -8.90 6.18 16.39
C ASP A 82 -10.29 6.44 16.97
N ARG A 83 -10.60 5.81 18.11
CA ARG A 83 -11.85 6.07 18.82
C ARG A 83 -11.98 7.54 19.22
N GLY A 84 -10.92 8.15 19.73
CA GLY A 84 -10.93 9.57 20.10
C GLY A 84 -11.16 10.52 18.93
N ALA A 85 -10.78 10.13 17.71
CA ALA A 85 -11.14 10.87 16.49
C ALA A 85 -12.57 10.58 16.02
N LEU A 86 -13.08 9.35 16.20
CA LEU A 86 -14.44 8.96 15.85
C LEU A 86 -15.51 9.55 16.76
N GLU A 87 -15.23 9.74 18.05
CA GLU A 87 -16.17 10.33 19.02
C GLU A 87 -16.71 11.70 18.58
N PRO A 88 -15.88 12.74 18.32
CA PRO A 88 -16.39 14.02 17.85
C PRO A 88 -17.04 13.94 16.46
N ILE A 89 -16.70 12.94 15.63
CA ILE A 89 -17.42 12.70 14.37
C ILE A 89 -18.86 12.26 14.66
N LEU A 90 -19.05 11.28 15.54
CA LEU A 90 -20.37 10.77 15.94
C LEU A 90 -21.22 11.83 16.66
N ASP A 91 -20.57 12.66 17.48
CA ASP A 91 -21.21 13.76 18.22
C ASP A 91 -21.51 14.98 17.35
N LEU A 92 -21.16 14.94 16.06
CA LEU A 92 -21.26 16.06 15.11
C LEU A 92 -20.53 17.32 15.61
N ASP A 93 -19.36 17.15 16.22
CA ASP A 93 -18.51 18.23 16.72
C ASP A 93 -17.29 18.47 15.81
N ALA A 94 -17.47 19.30 14.78
CA ALA A 94 -16.39 19.65 13.86
C ALA A 94 -15.21 20.34 14.55
N GLY A 95 -15.48 21.15 15.58
CA GLY A 95 -14.46 21.86 16.35
C GLY A 95 -13.65 20.91 17.22
N GLY A 96 -14.33 20.01 17.93
CA GLY A 96 -13.71 18.94 18.71
C GLY A 96 -12.87 17.99 17.85
N PHE A 97 -13.36 17.61 16.66
CA PHE A 97 -12.60 16.78 15.71
C PHE A 97 -11.31 17.48 15.26
N ALA A 98 -11.40 18.74 14.86
CA ALA A 98 -10.22 19.52 14.47
C ALA A 98 -9.24 19.73 15.62
N ALA A 99 -9.73 20.02 16.82
CA ALA A 99 -8.92 20.17 18.03
C ALA A 99 -8.24 18.85 18.45
N TYR A 100 -8.95 17.72 18.33
CA TYR A 100 -8.40 16.40 18.58
C TYR A 100 -7.24 16.13 17.61
N LYS A 101 -7.46 16.34 16.31
CA LYS A 101 -6.43 16.15 15.29
C LYS A 101 -5.21 17.03 15.51
N ALA A 102 -5.40 18.30 15.85
CA ALA A 102 -4.30 19.22 16.13
C ALA A 102 -3.51 18.85 17.39
N ARG A 103 -4.15 18.21 18.39
CA ARG A 103 -3.50 17.79 19.63
C ARG A 103 -2.75 16.46 19.49
N THR A 104 -3.24 15.54 18.66
CA THR A 104 -2.69 14.18 18.54
C THR A 104 -1.85 13.97 17.29
N ASP A 105 -1.87 14.90 16.34
CA ASP A 105 -1.26 14.79 15.02
C ASP A 105 -1.73 13.55 14.23
N ILE A 106 -2.91 13.01 14.56
CA ILE A 106 -3.48 11.85 13.86
C ILE A 106 -3.59 12.11 12.35
N SER A 107 -3.16 11.12 11.57
CA SER A 107 -2.91 11.20 10.13
C SER A 107 -4.15 10.94 9.27
N VAL A 108 -5.35 11.32 9.75
CA VAL A 108 -6.62 11.13 9.03
C VAL A 108 -6.59 11.83 7.67
N CYS A 109 -6.44 11.06 6.58
CA CYS A 109 -6.20 11.60 5.24
C CYS A 109 -7.39 12.36 4.65
N GLY A 110 -8.62 12.00 5.04
CA GLY A 110 -9.86 12.69 4.64
C GLY A 110 -10.43 13.60 5.72
N ALA A 111 -9.59 14.15 6.61
CA ALA A 111 -10.04 15.00 7.71
C ALA A 111 -10.89 16.20 7.22
N HIS A 112 -10.53 16.83 6.09
CA HIS A 112 -11.29 17.97 5.56
C HIS A 112 -12.67 17.57 5.00
N PRO A 113 -12.80 16.54 4.12
CA PRO A 113 -14.09 15.98 3.76
C PRO A 113 -14.97 15.57 4.94
N ILE A 114 -14.38 14.95 5.98
CA ILE A 114 -15.11 14.56 7.20
C ILE A 114 -15.62 15.80 7.94
N GLY A 115 -14.78 16.83 8.12
CA GLY A 115 -15.17 18.10 8.72
C GLY A 115 -16.31 18.79 7.96
N ILE A 116 -16.24 18.82 6.62
CA ILE A 116 -17.31 19.32 5.76
C ILE A 116 -18.60 18.52 5.97
N LEU A 117 -18.51 17.19 6.02
CA LEU A 117 -19.70 16.34 6.27
C LEU A 117 -20.35 16.68 7.61
N ILE A 118 -19.57 16.84 8.68
CA ILE A 118 -20.11 17.24 9.98
C ILE A 118 -20.84 18.59 9.87
N GLU A 119 -20.21 19.59 9.26
CA GLU A 119 -20.82 20.93 9.07
C GLU A 119 -22.08 20.88 8.19
N VAL A 120 -22.13 19.98 7.19
CA VAL A 120 -23.35 19.70 6.40
C VAL A 120 -24.46 19.10 7.26
N LEU A 121 -24.14 18.10 8.09
CA LEU A 121 -25.12 17.45 8.97
C LEU A 121 -25.63 18.38 10.07
N LEU A 122 -24.87 19.42 10.43
CA LEU A 122 -25.26 20.50 11.34
C LEU A 122 -26.15 21.58 10.70
N ARG A 123 -26.56 21.45 9.43
CA ARG A 123 -27.38 22.48 8.77
C ARG A 123 -28.84 22.46 9.25
N PRO A 124 -29.35 23.58 9.84
CA PRO A 124 -30.71 23.63 10.36
C PRO A 124 -31.76 23.32 9.30
N GLU A 125 -31.52 23.75 8.05
CA GLU A 125 -32.47 23.55 6.95
C GLU A 125 -32.60 22.06 6.58
N LEU A 126 -31.52 21.29 6.73
CA LEU A 126 -31.52 19.85 6.51
C LEU A 126 -32.12 19.11 7.70
N GLN A 127 -31.70 19.45 8.92
CA GLN A 127 -32.25 18.83 10.14
C GLN A 127 -33.75 19.06 10.29
N ALA A 128 -34.26 20.24 9.92
CA ALA A 128 -35.69 20.52 9.90
C ALA A 128 -36.45 19.58 8.96
N ARG A 129 -35.85 19.19 7.83
CA ARG A 129 -36.44 18.23 6.88
C ARG A 129 -36.37 16.80 7.39
N TRP A 130 -35.29 16.44 8.07
CA TRP A 130 -35.11 15.10 8.63
C TRP A 130 -35.87 14.88 9.95
N GLY A 131 -36.48 15.91 10.52
CA GLY A 131 -37.16 15.83 11.81
C GLY A 131 -36.22 15.88 13.02
N GLY A 132 -35.00 16.37 12.84
CA GLY A 132 -34.00 16.55 13.90
C GLY A 132 -32.57 16.28 13.45
N ALA A 133 -31.63 16.35 14.41
CA ALA A 133 -30.23 16.02 14.17
C ALA A 133 -30.07 14.52 13.86
N PRO A 134 -29.27 14.16 12.84
CA PRO A 134 -29.02 12.76 12.53
C PRO A 134 -28.15 12.10 13.60
N ALA A 135 -28.32 10.79 13.78
CA ALA A 135 -27.53 10.00 14.71
C ALA A 135 -26.48 9.16 13.97
N GLY A 136 -25.22 9.29 14.38
CA GLY A 136 -24.10 8.53 13.82
C GLY A 136 -23.94 7.14 14.46
N ARG A 137 -23.38 6.21 13.69
CA ARG A 137 -22.89 4.93 14.20
C ARG A 137 -21.70 4.45 13.38
N VAL A 138 -20.73 3.83 14.06
CA VAL A 138 -19.65 3.10 13.40
C VAL A 138 -20.18 1.71 13.02
N LEU A 139 -20.31 1.45 11.72
CA LEU A 139 -20.80 0.19 11.17
C LEU A 139 -19.73 -0.89 11.22
N ASP A 140 -18.49 -0.52 10.93
CA ASP A 140 -17.35 -1.42 10.95
C ASP A 140 -16.06 -0.64 11.22
N TYR A 141 -15.10 -1.32 11.80
CA TYR A 141 -13.76 -0.81 12.04
C TYR A 141 -12.78 -1.96 11.99
N TYR A 142 -11.72 -1.78 11.23
CA TYR A 142 -10.59 -2.71 11.20
C TYR A 142 -9.34 -1.95 10.75
N ARG A 143 -8.19 -2.59 10.89
CA ARG A 143 -6.92 -2.07 10.38
C ARG A 143 -6.33 -3.05 9.39
N SER A 144 -5.51 -2.54 8.48
CA SER A 144 -4.71 -3.39 7.60
C SER A 144 -3.89 -4.42 8.39
N ALA A 145 -3.38 -4.07 9.58
CA ALA A 145 -2.71 -4.99 10.48
C ALA A 145 -3.57 -6.18 10.92
N ASP A 146 -4.88 -5.97 11.16
CA ASP A 146 -5.80 -7.03 11.56
C ASP A 146 -6.01 -8.08 10.45
N LEU A 147 -5.78 -7.70 9.19
CA LEU A 147 -5.88 -8.58 8.02
C LEU A 147 -4.54 -9.18 7.60
N LEU A 148 -3.47 -8.38 7.66
CA LEU A 148 -2.16 -8.71 7.11
C LEU A 148 -1.17 -9.24 8.16
N GLY A 149 -1.47 -9.03 9.45
CA GLY A 149 -0.56 -9.37 10.56
C GLY A 149 0.65 -8.44 10.68
N ASP A 150 0.68 -7.33 9.93
CA ASP A 150 1.74 -6.33 9.96
C ASP A 150 1.32 -5.15 10.86
N PHE A 151 1.84 -5.14 12.09
CA PHE A 151 1.52 -4.12 13.09
C PHE A 151 2.57 -2.99 13.15
N GLU A 152 3.68 -3.11 12.41
CA GLU A 152 4.69 -2.04 12.33
C GLU A 152 4.17 -0.86 11.50
N ASP A 153 3.55 -1.16 10.35
CA ASP A 153 2.91 -0.17 9.48
C ASP A 153 1.46 -0.55 9.23
N SER A 154 0.53 0.26 9.74
CA SER A 154 -0.89 -0.03 9.70
C SER A 154 -1.71 1.18 9.29
N VAL A 155 -2.64 0.98 8.36
CA VAL A 155 -3.74 1.90 8.07
C VAL A 155 -5.01 1.43 8.77
N SER A 156 -5.69 2.34 9.48
CA SER A 156 -7.00 2.12 10.07
C SER A 156 -8.12 2.49 9.08
N TYR A 157 -9.23 1.74 9.15
CA TYR A 157 -10.43 1.95 8.33
C TYR A 157 -11.66 1.98 9.23
N ALA A 158 -12.54 2.97 9.02
CA ALA A 158 -13.79 3.10 9.74
C ALA A 158 -14.94 3.37 8.76
N ALA A 159 -15.99 2.57 8.85
CA ALA A 159 -17.25 2.82 8.16
C ALA A 159 -18.22 3.49 9.13
N VAL A 160 -18.61 4.74 8.85
CA VAL A 160 -19.54 5.50 9.70
C VAL A 160 -20.76 5.87 8.88
N ALA A 161 -21.96 5.67 9.46
CA ALA A 161 -23.21 6.06 8.84
C ALA A 161 -24.04 6.93 9.78
N PHE A 162 -24.66 7.97 9.21
CA PHE A 162 -25.57 8.87 9.91
C PHE A 162 -26.99 8.62 9.42
N PHE A 163 -27.89 8.40 10.37
CA PHE A 163 -29.29 8.07 10.12
C PHE A 163 -30.17 9.22 10.59
N ARG A 164 -31.30 9.42 9.92
CA ARG A 164 -32.30 10.37 10.40
C ARG A 164 -32.87 9.89 11.74
N PRO A 165 -33.41 10.80 12.56
CA PRO A 165 -34.18 10.41 13.74
C PRO A 165 -35.23 9.35 13.40
N GLY A 166 -35.16 8.20 14.07
CA GLY A 166 -36.09 7.07 13.85
C GLY A 166 -35.63 6.00 12.85
N ASP A 167 -34.65 6.29 11.99
CA ASP A 167 -34.11 5.33 11.00
C ASP A 167 -32.88 4.56 11.52
N LEU A 168 -32.47 4.82 12.76
CA LEU A 168 -31.30 4.20 13.36
C LEU A 168 -31.54 2.69 13.54
N LEU A 169 -30.74 1.87 12.85
CA LEU A 169 -30.81 0.42 13.02
C LEU A 169 -30.36 0.02 14.44
N PRO A 170 -30.95 -1.04 15.03
CA PRO A 170 -30.51 -1.54 16.33
C PRO A 170 -29.06 -2.04 16.29
N GLY A 171 -28.35 -1.93 17.41
CA GLY A 171 -26.99 -2.46 17.57
C GLY A 171 -26.10 -1.57 18.45
N PRO A 172 -24.89 -2.05 18.82
CA PRO A 172 -23.93 -1.25 19.55
C PRO A 172 -23.45 -0.08 18.69
N VAL A 173 -23.20 1.07 19.31
CA VAL A 173 -22.65 2.26 18.63
C VAL A 173 -21.21 2.02 18.17
N TRP A 174 -20.49 1.16 18.91
CA TRP A 174 -19.08 0.83 18.70
C TRP A 174 -18.91 -0.64 18.29
N PRO A 175 -18.12 -0.94 17.25
CA PRO A 175 -17.66 -2.28 16.93
C PRO A 175 -16.88 -2.90 18.10
N PRO A 176 -16.81 -4.25 18.19
CA PRO A 176 -16.10 -4.94 19.28
C PRO A 176 -14.67 -4.47 19.49
N LEU A 177 -13.96 -4.13 18.40
CA LEU A 177 -12.58 -3.66 18.42
C LEU A 177 -12.39 -2.28 19.07
N LEU A 178 -13.47 -1.50 19.21
CA LEU A 178 -13.48 -0.16 19.82
C LEU A 178 -14.31 -0.10 21.11
N ALA A 179 -15.09 -1.13 21.43
CA ALA A 179 -15.99 -1.15 22.57
C ALA A 179 -15.24 -1.07 23.91
N GLY A 180 -15.70 -0.21 24.81
CA GLY A 180 -15.13 -0.09 26.17
C GLY A 180 -13.78 0.63 26.28
N LEU A 181 -13.20 1.08 25.16
CA LEU A 181 -12.00 1.92 25.15
C LEU A 181 -12.32 3.36 25.60
N GLU A 182 -11.37 4.08 26.18
CA GLU A 182 -11.47 5.53 26.38
C GLU A 182 -10.39 6.23 25.54
N PRO A 183 -10.65 7.41 24.97
CA PRO A 183 -9.65 8.16 24.21
C PRO A 183 -8.41 8.47 25.06
N PRO A 184 -7.21 8.56 24.44
CA PRO A 184 -6.01 8.93 25.17
C PRO A 184 -6.07 10.40 25.60
N VAL A 185 -5.70 10.68 26.86
CA VAL A 185 -5.61 12.04 27.42
C VAL A 185 -4.44 12.83 26.81
N SER A 186 -3.38 12.12 26.38
CA SER A 186 -2.18 12.65 25.71
C SER A 186 -1.65 11.59 24.73
N PRO A 187 -1.03 11.97 23.59
CA PRO A 187 -0.42 11.02 22.65
C PRO A 187 0.63 10.09 23.29
N THR A 188 1.22 10.46 24.43
CA THR A 188 2.32 9.71 25.09
C THR A 188 1.88 8.71 26.17
N GLY A 189 0.58 8.46 26.36
CA GLY A 189 0.11 7.40 27.27
C GLY A 189 0.27 7.63 28.79
N GLU A 190 0.99 8.66 29.27
CA GLU A 190 1.04 9.02 30.70
C GLU A 190 1.14 10.55 30.94
N THR A 191 0.55 11.00 32.05
CA THR A 191 0.71 12.35 32.62
C THR A 191 2.16 12.62 33.01
N ARG A 192 2.85 13.54 32.33
CA ARG A 192 4.08 14.15 32.87
C ARG A 192 4.19 15.63 32.52
N ALA A 193 4.61 16.38 33.54
CA ALA A 193 4.74 17.83 33.59
C ALA A 193 5.72 18.39 32.54
N GLU A 194 5.40 19.61 32.08
CA GLU A 194 6.19 20.59 31.33
C GLU A 194 7.50 20.14 30.67
N ALA A 195 7.50 20.10 29.33
CA ALA A 195 8.68 19.92 28.51
C ALA A 195 9.51 21.22 28.37
N PRO A 196 10.85 21.16 28.32
CA PRO A 196 11.65 22.17 27.64
C PRO A 196 12.06 21.75 26.22
N ALA A 197 12.17 22.79 25.39
CA ALA A 197 12.33 22.87 23.95
C ALA A 197 13.29 21.89 23.23
N ALA A 198 12.89 21.59 21.99
CA ALA A 198 13.59 20.82 20.96
C ALA A 198 15.02 21.30 20.66
N ARG A 199 15.89 20.34 20.29
CA ARG A 199 17.15 20.58 19.58
C ARG A 199 17.14 19.91 18.21
N PRO A 200 17.66 20.55 17.15
CA PRO A 200 17.59 20.05 15.78
C PRO A 200 18.66 18.99 15.47
N ALA A 201 18.34 18.15 14.48
CA ALA A 201 19.14 17.05 13.96
C ALA A 201 20.43 17.50 13.25
N ALA A 202 21.49 16.71 13.37
CA ALA A 202 22.74 16.85 12.62
C ALA A 202 22.91 15.67 11.63
N ALA A 203 23.30 16.02 10.41
CA ALA A 203 23.53 15.14 9.25
C ALA A 203 24.81 14.26 9.39
N PRO A 204 24.95 13.18 8.59
CA PRO A 204 25.95 12.13 8.82
C PRO A 204 27.32 12.46 8.22
N SER A 205 28.38 12.06 8.93
CA SER A 205 29.79 12.19 8.52
C SER A 205 30.34 10.86 7.99
N ALA A 206 31.23 11.00 7.00
CA ALA A 206 31.85 10.01 6.15
C ALA A 206 32.75 8.96 6.85
N ALA A 207 32.98 7.86 6.13
CA ALA A 207 33.91 6.77 6.41
C ALA A 207 35.38 7.21 6.55
N PRO A 208 36.24 6.29 7.05
CA PRO A 208 37.42 5.99 6.24
C PRO A 208 37.77 4.50 6.12
N SER A 209 38.51 4.27 5.04
CA SER A 209 39.19 3.09 4.52
C SER A 209 40.19 2.41 5.47
N GLY A 210 40.35 1.09 5.33
CA GLY A 210 41.54 0.38 5.82
C GLY A 210 41.56 -1.11 5.45
N ALA A 211 42.42 -1.48 4.51
CA ALA A 211 43.02 -2.81 4.29
C ALA A 211 44.55 -2.56 4.13
N PRO A 212 45.49 -3.53 4.22
CA PRO A 212 45.33 -4.98 4.02
C PRO A 212 46.17 -5.90 4.96
N SER A 213 46.02 -7.23 4.84
CA SER A 213 47.16 -8.18 4.91
C SER A 213 46.76 -9.59 4.42
N ARG A 214 47.72 -10.28 3.79
CA ARG A 214 47.67 -11.59 3.11
C ARG A 214 48.18 -12.73 3.99
N ALA A 215 47.73 -13.98 3.71
CA ALA A 215 48.52 -15.21 3.48
C ALA A 215 47.61 -16.46 3.70
N GLY A 216 47.40 -17.32 2.68
CA GLY A 216 47.97 -18.69 2.60
C GLY A 216 46.95 -19.71 3.13
N GLU A 217 46.67 -20.92 2.63
CA GLU A 217 47.27 -21.88 1.70
C GLU A 217 46.17 -22.86 1.22
N THR A 218 46.58 -23.82 0.41
CA THR A 218 45.90 -24.72 -0.56
C THR A 218 45.01 -25.87 -0.04
N ALA A 219 44.20 -26.40 -0.98
CA ALA A 219 43.18 -27.47 -0.95
C ALA A 219 43.67 -28.91 -0.64
N PRO A 220 42.78 -29.94 -0.61
CA PRO A 220 42.44 -30.66 -1.86
C PRO A 220 40.99 -31.22 -1.98
N SER A 221 40.75 -31.76 -3.18
CA SER A 221 39.52 -32.22 -3.85
C SER A 221 39.05 -33.67 -3.64
N GLY A 222 37.72 -33.88 -3.72
CA GLY A 222 37.02 -34.99 -4.44
C GLY A 222 36.34 -36.09 -3.60
N PRO A 223 35.40 -36.91 -4.16
CA PRO A 223 34.91 -37.01 -5.55
C PRO A 223 33.37 -36.94 -5.74
N ALA A 224 32.92 -37.20 -6.98
CA ALA A 224 31.60 -37.02 -7.59
C ALA A 224 30.58 -38.17 -7.42
N GLU A 225 29.40 -37.98 -8.05
CA GLU A 225 28.28 -38.91 -8.35
C GLU A 225 27.07 -38.81 -7.38
N ALA A 226 25.79 -38.72 -7.75
CA ALA A 226 25.08 -38.86 -9.04
C ALA A 226 23.73 -38.08 -9.03
N SER A 227 23.30 -37.61 -10.19
CA SER A 227 21.88 -37.37 -10.58
C SER A 227 21.48 -38.52 -11.53
N PRO A 228 20.20 -38.93 -11.70
CA PRO A 228 19.10 -38.00 -11.99
C PRO A 228 17.68 -38.40 -11.49
N GLY A 229 16.88 -37.40 -11.17
CA GLY A 229 15.43 -37.47 -11.25
C GLY A 229 14.96 -36.18 -11.91
N ALA A 230 14.60 -36.26 -13.18
CA ALA A 230 14.17 -35.12 -14.00
C ALA A 230 12.98 -34.41 -13.34
N ALA A 231 13.24 -33.27 -12.71
CA ALA A 231 12.22 -32.26 -12.48
C ALA A 231 12.02 -31.58 -13.83
N THR A 232 10.90 -31.92 -14.47
CA THR A 232 10.38 -31.32 -15.69
C THR A 232 10.51 -29.80 -15.68
N ASP A 233 10.88 -29.29 -16.85
CA ASP A 233 11.03 -27.88 -17.18
C ASP A 233 9.72 -27.10 -16.93
N VAL A 234 9.60 -26.47 -15.76
CA VAL A 234 8.43 -25.67 -15.34
C VAL A 234 8.40 -24.30 -16.05
N SER A 235 9.37 -24.02 -16.93
CA SER A 235 9.52 -22.73 -17.61
C SER A 235 8.45 -22.46 -18.67
N ALA A 236 7.80 -23.50 -19.20
CA ALA A 236 6.84 -23.39 -20.30
C ALA A 236 5.37 -23.16 -19.86
N GLU A 237 5.04 -23.23 -18.56
CA GLU A 237 3.64 -23.28 -18.12
C GLU A 237 3.05 -21.93 -17.67
N LEU A 238 3.86 -20.91 -17.33
CA LEU A 238 3.28 -19.68 -16.74
C LEU A 238 2.60 -18.77 -17.79
N LEU A 239 3.30 -18.35 -18.85
CA LEU A 239 2.76 -17.46 -19.89
C LEU A 239 3.24 -17.88 -21.28
N ASN A 240 2.30 -18.05 -22.21
CA ASN A 240 2.62 -18.31 -23.61
C ASN A 240 3.11 -17.03 -24.33
N GLU A 241 3.58 -17.16 -25.57
CA GLU A 241 4.13 -16.03 -26.34
C GLU A 241 3.10 -14.92 -26.60
N ALA A 242 1.84 -15.29 -26.90
CA ALA A 242 0.76 -14.31 -27.11
C ALA A 242 0.43 -13.55 -25.81
N GLU A 243 0.49 -14.22 -24.67
CA GLU A 243 0.28 -13.63 -23.34
C GLU A 243 1.42 -12.66 -22.97
N ARG A 244 2.68 -13.03 -23.22
CA ARG A 244 3.85 -12.17 -22.99
C ARG A 244 3.78 -10.90 -23.85
N ARG A 245 3.53 -11.07 -25.16
CA ARG A 245 3.35 -9.95 -26.08
C ARG A 245 2.19 -9.04 -25.68
N PHE A 246 1.06 -9.63 -25.28
CA PHE A 246 -0.10 -8.86 -24.81
C PHE A 246 0.24 -7.98 -23.61
N LEU A 247 0.98 -8.50 -22.62
CA LEU A 247 1.35 -7.71 -21.44
C LEU A 247 2.33 -6.58 -21.78
N LEU A 248 3.30 -6.80 -22.67
CA LEU A 248 4.19 -5.74 -23.18
C LEU A 248 3.40 -4.66 -23.93
N ASP A 249 2.52 -5.07 -24.85
CA ASP A 249 1.65 -4.15 -25.61
C ASP A 249 0.72 -3.36 -24.66
N LEU A 250 0.21 -4.00 -23.61
CA LEU A 250 -0.64 -3.38 -22.60
C LEU A 250 0.14 -2.32 -21.80
N ALA A 251 1.38 -2.63 -21.38
CA ALA A 251 2.25 -1.68 -20.70
C ALA A 251 2.61 -0.50 -21.61
N ARG A 252 3.01 -0.75 -22.86
CA ARG A 252 3.33 0.26 -23.88
C ARG A 252 2.14 1.19 -24.13
N ARG A 253 0.96 0.62 -24.36
CA ARG A 253 -0.29 1.37 -24.57
C ARG A 253 -0.65 2.19 -23.34
N THR A 254 -0.45 1.65 -22.14
CA THR A 254 -0.65 2.36 -20.88
C THR A 254 0.17 3.65 -20.80
N LEU A 255 1.45 3.60 -21.17
CA LEU A 255 2.31 4.78 -21.19
C LEU A 255 1.84 5.81 -22.24
N LEU A 256 1.51 5.36 -23.45
CA LEU A 256 1.04 6.22 -24.54
C LEU A 256 -0.29 6.93 -24.21
N GLU A 257 -1.26 6.21 -23.66
CA GLU A 257 -2.55 6.79 -23.29
C GLU A 257 -2.39 7.79 -22.14
N THR A 258 -1.62 7.42 -21.10
CA THR A 258 -1.43 8.27 -19.91
C THR A 258 -0.70 9.58 -20.25
N THR A 259 0.34 9.54 -21.08
CA THR A 259 1.05 10.76 -21.53
C THR A 259 0.23 11.62 -22.48
N ALA A 260 -0.72 11.03 -23.20
CA ALA A 260 -1.70 11.77 -24.01
C ALA A 260 -2.84 12.37 -23.15
N GLY A 261 -2.79 12.26 -21.82
CA GLY A 261 -3.84 12.73 -20.91
C GLY A 261 -5.12 11.89 -20.97
N ARG A 262 -5.07 10.71 -21.60
CA ARG A 262 -6.18 9.77 -21.69
C ARG A 262 -6.12 8.76 -20.54
N PRO A 263 -7.27 8.20 -20.11
CA PRO A 263 -7.26 7.14 -19.11
C PRO A 263 -6.47 5.94 -19.64
N ALA A 264 -5.64 5.33 -18.79
CA ALA A 264 -4.97 4.10 -19.19
C ALA A 264 -5.99 2.98 -19.52
N PRO A 265 -5.62 2.02 -20.37
CA PRO A 265 -6.52 0.97 -20.83
C PRO A 265 -7.06 0.16 -19.66
N ARG A 266 -8.28 -0.36 -19.81
CA ARG A 266 -8.87 -1.29 -18.85
C ARG A 266 -8.35 -2.69 -19.12
N ALA A 267 -8.16 -3.47 -18.07
CA ALA A 267 -7.94 -4.91 -18.15
C ALA A 267 -9.26 -5.65 -18.46
N ALA A 268 -9.89 -5.32 -19.59
CA ALA A 268 -11.11 -5.94 -20.06
C ALA A 268 -10.96 -6.14 -21.58
N ASP A 269 -11.30 -7.35 -22.05
CA ASP A 269 -11.17 -7.83 -23.43
C ASP A 269 -9.78 -8.38 -23.80
N PHE A 270 -9.61 -9.70 -23.64
CA PHE A 270 -8.38 -10.42 -23.99
C PHE A 270 -8.49 -11.02 -25.40
N PRO A 271 -7.48 -10.83 -26.28
CA PRO A 271 -7.51 -11.36 -27.63
C PRO A 271 -7.39 -12.89 -27.65
N ALA A 272 -7.70 -13.51 -28.79
CA ALA A 272 -7.53 -14.95 -28.98
C ALA A 272 -6.06 -15.36 -28.70
N GLY A 273 -5.88 -16.40 -27.88
CA GLY A 273 -4.56 -16.86 -27.43
C GLY A 273 -4.10 -16.32 -26.08
N VAL A 274 -4.83 -15.35 -25.49
CA VAL A 274 -4.57 -14.80 -24.15
C VAL A 274 -5.60 -15.34 -23.16
N SER A 275 -5.15 -16.06 -22.13
CA SER A 275 -6.03 -16.62 -21.11
C SER A 275 -6.57 -15.55 -20.15
N ALA A 276 -7.89 -15.35 -20.13
CA ALA A 276 -8.53 -14.47 -19.16
C ALA A 276 -8.27 -14.90 -17.71
N GLU A 277 -8.22 -16.21 -17.44
CA GLU A 277 -7.92 -16.77 -16.11
C GLU A 277 -6.55 -16.30 -15.62
N LYS A 278 -5.52 -16.39 -16.47
CA LYS A 278 -4.16 -15.96 -16.10
C LYS A 278 -4.06 -14.44 -15.95
N MET A 279 -4.69 -13.68 -16.84
CA MET A 279 -4.68 -12.21 -16.78
C MET A 279 -5.42 -11.68 -15.54
N LEU A 280 -6.41 -12.42 -15.05
CA LEU A 280 -7.20 -12.07 -13.87
C LEU A 280 -6.65 -12.69 -12.57
N ALA A 281 -5.64 -13.55 -12.65
CA ALA A 281 -5.03 -14.16 -11.48
C ALA A 281 -4.19 -13.14 -10.69
N PRO A 282 -4.33 -13.06 -9.35
CA PRO A 282 -3.46 -12.25 -8.51
C PRO A 282 -2.01 -12.68 -8.68
N THR A 283 -1.16 -11.78 -9.17
CA THR A 283 0.23 -12.12 -9.50
C THR A 283 1.16 -10.97 -9.13
N GLY A 284 2.31 -11.29 -8.52
CA GLY A 284 3.38 -10.31 -8.30
C GLY A 284 4.07 -9.98 -9.62
N VAL A 285 4.31 -8.70 -9.89
CA VAL A 285 4.92 -8.27 -11.15
C VAL A 285 5.78 -7.03 -10.93
N PHE A 286 6.85 -6.92 -11.71
CA PHE A 286 7.61 -5.69 -11.89
C PHE A 286 7.55 -5.26 -13.35
N VAL A 287 7.42 -3.95 -13.56
CA VAL A 287 7.59 -3.32 -14.86
C VAL A 287 8.85 -2.46 -14.79
N THR A 288 9.79 -2.76 -15.67
CA THR A 288 11.06 -2.06 -15.80
C THR A 288 11.09 -1.33 -17.14
N LEU A 289 11.55 -0.09 -17.12
CA LEU A 289 11.74 0.77 -18.28
C LEU A 289 13.23 0.99 -18.47
N HIS A 290 13.73 0.75 -19.67
CA HIS A 290 15.09 1.05 -20.08
C HIS A 290 15.11 2.12 -21.17
N GLU A 291 16.07 3.04 -21.12
CA GLU A 291 16.37 3.94 -22.25
C GLU A 291 17.84 3.75 -22.63
N ARG A 292 18.11 3.34 -23.87
CA ARG A 292 19.47 3.07 -24.39
C ARG A 292 20.27 2.09 -23.51
N GLY A 293 19.61 1.06 -22.97
CA GLY A 293 20.20 0.05 -22.10
C GLY A 293 20.43 0.49 -20.65
N ALA A 294 20.06 1.71 -20.27
CA ALA A 294 20.12 2.19 -18.90
C ALA A 294 18.74 2.17 -18.24
N LEU A 295 18.69 1.84 -16.94
CA LEU A 295 17.46 1.87 -16.16
C LEU A 295 16.86 3.27 -16.14
N ARG A 296 15.58 3.39 -16.53
CA ARG A 296 14.80 4.64 -16.60
C ARG A 296 13.62 4.68 -15.62
N GLY A 297 13.24 3.53 -15.08
CA GLY A 297 12.25 3.37 -14.02
C GLY A 297 11.98 1.90 -13.76
N CYS A 298 11.70 1.50 -12.50
CA CYS A 298 11.30 0.12 -12.18
C CYS A 298 10.46 0.11 -10.92
N ILE A 299 9.21 -0.34 -11.04
CA ILE A 299 8.28 -0.48 -9.93
C ILE A 299 7.54 -1.81 -10.05
N GLY A 300 7.27 -2.42 -8.89
CA GLY A 300 6.53 -3.66 -8.80
C GLY A 300 6.27 -4.10 -7.38
N HIS A 301 5.49 -5.18 -7.26
CA HIS A 301 5.14 -5.79 -6.00
C HIS A 301 5.44 -7.29 -6.04
N ILE A 302 6.11 -7.79 -5.01
CA ILE A 302 6.43 -9.21 -4.88
C ILE A 302 5.19 -10.02 -4.50
N PHE A 303 4.42 -9.49 -3.55
CA PHE A 303 3.18 -10.11 -3.14
C PHE A 303 2.05 -9.68 -4.06
N PRO A 304 1.22 -10.61 -4.56
CA PRO A 304 0.05 -10.29 -5.35
C PRO A 304 -0.90 -9.33 -4.60
N GLN A 305 -1.14 -8.15 -5.17
CA GLN A 305 -2.13 -7.18 -4.64
C GLN A 305 -3.33 -7.01 -5.58
N GLU A 306 -3.12 -7.24 -6.88
CA GLU A 306 -4.11 -7.02 -7.93
C GLU A 306 -3.93 -8.07 -9.05
N PRO A 307 -4.94 -8.25 -9.93
CA PRO A 307 -4.84 -9.16 -11.07
C PRO A 307 -3.68 -8.82 -12.02
N LEU A 308 -3.04 -9.83 -12.63
CA LEU A 308 -1.82 -9.67 -13.46
C LEU A 308 -1.91 -8.53 -14.49
N ALA A 309 -2.96 -8.49 -15.31
CA ALA A 309 -3.10 -7.44 -16.33
C ALA A 309 -3.25 -6.05 -15.72
N GLN A 310 -3.98 -5.95 -14.60
CA GLN A 310 -4.13 -4.71 -13.85
C GLN A 310 -2.81 -4.30 -13.19
N ALA A 311 -2.05 -5.25 -12.66
CA ALA A 311 -0.75 -5.04 -12.06
C ALA A 311 0.27 -4.50 -13.06
N VAL A 312 0.25 -4.98 -14.30
CA VAL A 312 1.10 -4.44 -15.37
C VAL A 312 0.71 -3.00 -15.70
N ILE A 313 -0.59 -2.66 -15.78
CA ILE A 313 -1.04 -1.28 -16.00
C ILE A 313 -0.59 -0.35 -14.86
N SER A 314 -0.87 -0.73 -13.62
CA SER A 314 -0.55 0.05 -12.42
C SER A 314 0.96 0.27 -12.30
N ASN A 315 1.75 -0.78 -12.46
CA ASN A 315 3.21 -0.70 -12.34
C ASN A 315 3.88 -0.01 -13.53
N ALA A 316 3.33 -0.07 -14.75
CA ALA A 316 3.84 0.71 -15.87
C ALA A 316 3.69 2.22 -15.61
N VAL A 317 2.53 2.66 -15.11
CA VAL A 317 2.31 4.06 -14.71
C VAL A 317 3.29 4.45 -13.59
N SER A 318 3.42 3.62 -12.55
CA SER A 318 4.30 3.92 -11.44
C SER A 318 5.77 3.96 -11.83
N ALA A 319 6.25 3.01 -12.64
CA ALA A 319 7.62 3.00 -13.15
C ALA A 319 7.94 4.24 -13.99
N ALA A 320 6.98 4.73 -14.78
CA ALA A 320 7.17 5.90 -15.62
C ALA A 320 7.07 7.24 -14.87
N PHE A 321 6.17 7.37 -13.90
CA PHE A 321 5.80 8.69 -13.35
C PHE A 321 6.01 8.83 -11.83
N HIS A 322 6.21 7.72 -11.10
CA HIS A 322 6.25 7.72 -9.64
C HIS A 322 7.47 7.00 -9.06
N ASP A 323 8.45 6.58 -9.88
CA ASP A 323 9.72 6.08 -9.38
C ASP A 323 10.55 7.26 -8.83
N PRO A 324 10.77 7.34 -7.50
CA PRO A 324 11.37 8.52 -6.86
C PRO A 324 12.84 8.76 -7.26
N ARG A 325 13.48 7.79 -7.93
CA ARG A 325 14.85 7.90 -8.41
C ARG A 325 14.96 8.68 -9.72
N PHE A 326 13.85 8.86 -10.44
CA PHE A 326 13.85 9.44 -11.78
C PHE A 326 12.79 10.54 -11.92
N ALA A 327 13.03 11.50 -12.82
CA ALA A 327 11.98 12.42 -13.23
C ALA A 327 10.89 11.68 -14.01
N PRO A 328 9.61 12.13 -13.96
CA PRO A 328 8.55 11.53 -14.76
C PRO A 328 8.92 11.46 -16.25
N VAL A 329 8.65 10.30 -16.87
CA VAL A 329 8.87 10.06 -18.30
C VAL A 329 8.01 11.01 -19.14
N THR A 330 8.60 11.61 -20.16
CA THR A 330 7.88 12.47 -21.12
C THR A 330 7.29 11.67 -22.29
N ALA A 331 6.32 12.24 -22.99
CA ALA A 331 5.71 11.63 -24.19
C ALA A 331 6.74 11.32 -25.29
N GLU A 332 7.79 12.14 -25.41
CA GLU A 332 8.87 11.98 -26.39
C GLU A 332 9.85 10.85 -26.03
N GLU A 333 9.93 10.51 -24.75
CA GLU A 333 10.75 9.39 -24.28
C GLU A 333 10.13 8.03 -24.61
N ILE A 334 8.79 7.91 -24.57
CA ILE A 334 8.10 6.61 -24.70
C ILE A 334 8.54 5.79 -25.92
N PRO A 335 8.63 6.33 -27.14
CA PRO A 335 9.03 5.54 -28.31
C PRO A 335 10.47 5.01 -28.22
N ARG A 336 11.30 5.55 -27.33
CA ARG A 336 12.70 5.19 -27.11
C ARG A 336 12.87 4.26 -25.91
N LEU A 337 11.80 4.03 -25.15
CA LEU A 337 11.82 3.08 -24.05
C LEU A 337 11.77 1.66 -24.58
N HIS A 338 12.49 0.81 -23.86
CA HIS A 338 12.46 -0.63 -23.98
C HIS A 338 11.87 -1.18 -22.67
N LEU A 339 10.75 -1.88 -22.79
CA LEU A 339 9.98 -2.37 -21.65
C LEU A 339 10.36 -3.82 -21.34
N GLU A 340 10.53 -4.10 -20.05
CA GLU A 340 10.75 -5.42 -19.49
C GLU A 340 9.70 -5.68 -18.40
N ILE A 341 9.15 -6.89 -18.38
CA ILE A 341 8.18 -7.33 -17.38
C ILE A 341 8.71 -8.59 -16.70
N SER A 342 8.76 -8.55 -15.37
CA SER A 342 9.11 -9.70 -14.53
C SER A 342 7.85 -10.21 -13.80
N VAL A 343 7.32 -11.35 -14.22
CA VAL A 343 6.16 -12.00 -13.58
C VAL A 343 6.64 -13.01 -12.55
N LEU A 344 6.11 -12.93 -11.33
CA LEU A 344 6.61 -13.69 -10.19
C LEU A 344 5.70 -14.87 -9.84
N THR A 345 6.30 -15.99 -9.45
CA THR A 345 5.52 -17.04 -8.77
C THR A 345 5.09 -16.58 -7.38
N PRO A 346 3.95 -17.07 -6.85
CA PRO A 346 3.60 -16.85 -5.46
C PRO A 346 4.72 -17.33 -4.52
N PRO A 347 5.15 -16.52 -3.53
CA PRO A 347 6.16 -16.94 -2.58
C PRO A 347 5.75 -18.21 -1.84
N ARG A 348 6.62 -19.22 -1.85
CA ARG A 348 6.42 -20.49 -1.15
C ARG A 348 7.42 -20.64 -0.01
N ALA A 349 6.96 -21.07 1.15
CA ALA A 349 7.84 -21.38 2.27
C ALA A 349 8.82 -22.51 1.91
N VAL A 350 10.05 -22.41 2.42
CA VAL A 350 11.04 -23.49 2.33
C VAL A 350 11.52 -23.89 3.71
N SER A 351 11.93 -25.15 3.85
CA SER A 351 12.35 -25.73 5.13
C SER A 351 13.63 -25.13 5.71
N GLY A 352 14.43 -24.45 4.87
CA GLY A 352 15.68 -23.82 5.29
C GLY A 352 16.48 -23.29 4.10
N PRO A 353 17.66 -22.73 4.38
CA PRO A 353 18.50 -22.10 3.37
C PRO A 353 18.97 -23.08 2.28
N GLU A 354 19.07 -24.38 2.60
CA GLU A 354 19.55 -25.40 1.66
C GLU A 354 18.66 -25.57 0.43
N ALA A 355 17.37 -25.26 0.56
CA ALA A 355 16.40 -25.30 -0.53
C ALA A 355 16.47 -24.07 -1.46
N ILE A 356 17.33 -23.10 -1.15
CA ILE A 356 17.50 -21.87 -1.93
C ILE A 356 18.52 -22.10 -3.04
N VAL A 357 18.10 -21.92 -4.28
CA VAL A 357 18.95 -22.03 -5.47
C VAL A 357 19.30 -20.62 -5.95
N VAL A 358 20.55 -20.23 -5.75
CA VAL A 358 21.06 -18.91 -6.17
C VAL A 358 20.91 -18.75 -7.68
N GLY A 359 20.43 -17.59 -8.12
CA GLY A 359 20.18 -17.27 -9.53
C GLY A 359 18.87 -17.79 -10.09
N ARG A 360 18.20 -18.72 -9.39
CA ARG A 360 16.85 -19.16 -9.73
C ARG A 360 15.79 -18.55 -8.81
N HIS A 361 16.04 -18.59 -7.51
CA HIS A 361 15.09 -18.14 -6.51
C HIS A 361 15.33 -16.69 -6.09
N GLY A 362 14.27 -15.88 -6.12
CA GLY A 362 14.13 -14.73 -5.26
C GLY A 362 13.88 -15.21 -3.83
N VAL A 363 14.44 -14.51 -2.86
CA VAL A 363 14.47 -14.96 -1.46
C VAL A 363 13.88 -13.90 -0.57
N LEU A 364 12.86 -14.27 0.18
CA LEU A 364 12.33 -13.50 1.28
C LEU A 364 12.81 -14.13 2.58
N LEU A 365 13.45 -13.32 3.42
CA LEU A 365 13.89 -13.66 4.76
C LEU A 365 13.01 -12.91 5.74
N GLU A 366 12.54 -13.59 6.78
CA GLU A 366 11.85 -12.97 7.90
C GLU A 366 12.40 -13.50 9.23
N ARG A 367 12.65 -12.60 10.19
CA ARG A 367 13.03 -12.95 11.55
C ARG A 367 12.63 -11.84 12.53
N GLY A 368 11.82 -12.19 13.52
CA GLY A 368 11.44 -11.29 14.62
C GLY A 368 10.75 -10.01 14.13
N GLY A 369 9.76 -10.14 13.24
CA GLY A 369 9.04 -9.02 12.63
C GLY A 369 9.78 -8.34 11.47
N ARG A 370 11.10 -8.52 11.37
CA ARG A 370 11.89 -7.91 10.30
C ARG A 370 11.93 -8.78 9.06
N ARG A 371 11.69 -8.17 7.89
CA ARG A 371 11.72 -8.84 6.59
C ARG A 371 12.60 -8.14 5.59
N ALA A 372 13.21 -8.91 4.68
CA ALA A 372 13.83 -8.38 3.47
C ALA A 372 13.70 -9.36 2.33
N VAL A 373 13.89 -8.83 1.12
CA VAL A 373 13.79 -9.58 -0.12
C VAL A 373 14.90 -9.25 -1.10
N PHE A 374 15.37 -10.27 -1.81
CA PHE A 374 16.16 -10.14 -3.03
C PHE A 374 15.47 -10.84 -4.20
N LEU A 375 15.56 -10.23 -5.39
CA LEU A 375 15.16 -10.85 -6.64
C LEU A 375 16.21 -11.89 -7.09
N PRO A 376 15.85 -12.86 -7.95
CA PRO A 376 16.75 -13.96 -8.36
C PRO A 376 18.13 -13.51 -8.87
N GLN A 377 18.18 -12.39 -9.59
CA GLN A 377 19.38 -11.89 -10.27
C GLN A 377 20.40 -11.20 -9.35
N VAL A 378 20.00 -10.76 -8.16
CA VAL A 378 20.85 -9.93 -7.29
C VAL A 378 22.14 -10.65 -6.88
N ALA A 379 22.07 -11.92 -6.49
CA ALA A 379 23.25 -12.66 -6.08
C ALA A 379 24.20 -13.00 -7.24
N PRO A 380 23.73 -13.53 -8.39
CA PRO A 380 24.57 -13.75 -9.56
C PRO A 380 25.29 -12.50 -10.05
N GLU A 381 24.62 -11.35 -10.16
CA GLU A 381 25.22 -10.08 -10.63
C GLU A 381 26.39 -9.62 -9.76
N GLN A 382 26.35 -9.95 -8.47
CA GLN A 382 27.37 -9.58 -7.50
C GLN A 382 28.41 -10.69 -7.28
N GLY A 383 28.23 -11.84 -7.92
CA GLY A 383 29.05 -13.04 -7.68
C GLY A 383 28.90 -13.61 -6.26
N TRP A 384 27.76 -13.39 -5.61
CA TRP A 384 27.51 -13.88 -4.26
C TRP A 384 27.07 -15.35 -4.26
N ASP A 385 27.65 -16.13 -3.36
CA ASP A 385 27.12 -17.44 -3.00
C ASP A 385 25.90 -17.31 -2.08
N ARG A 386 25.25 -18.45 -1.77
CA ARG A 386 24.05 -18.49 -0.92
C ARG A 386 24.30 -17.87 0.44
N GLU A 387 25.44 -18.17 1.05
CA GLU A 387 25.77 -17.72 2.40
C GLU A 387 25.95 -16.20 2.46
N THR A 388 26.69 -15.66 1.49
CA THR A 388 26.93 -14.24 1.32
C THR A 388 25.60 -13.52 1.04
N MET A 389 24.81 -14.03 0.10
CA MET A 389 23.49 -13.48 -0.23
C MET A 389 22.59 -13.40 1.01
N LEU A 390 22.46 -14.48 1.78
CA LEU A 390 21.63 -14.51 2.98
C LEU A 390 22.16 -13.57 4.07
N GLY A 391 23.48 -13.43 4.19
CA GLY A 391 24.08 -12.46 5.10
C GLY A 391 23.76 -11.01 4.72
N HIS A 392 23.84 -10.68 3.43
CA HIS A 392 23.44 -9.37 2.92
C HIS A 392 21.93 -9.14 3.05
N LEU A 393 21.13 -10.19 2.87
CA LEU A 393 19.68 -10.13 3.01
C LEU A 393 19.27 -9.88 4.47
N ALA A 394 19.95 -10.51 5.43
CA ALA A 394 19.74 -10.24 6.85
C ALA A 394 20.08 -8.78 7.20
N VAL A 395 21.21 -8.26 6.72
CA VAL A 395 21.57 -6.83 6.90
C VAL A 395 20.51 -5.91 6.29
N LYS A 396 19.99 -6.26 5.11
CA LYS A 396 18.90 -5.51 4.47
C LYS A 396 17.60 -5.53 5.28
N ALA A 397 17.33 -6.60 6.02
CA ALA A 397 16.25 -6.69 6.99
C ALA A 397 16.57 -5.94 8.30
N GLY A 398 17.70 -5.21 8.38
CA GLY A 398 18.14 -4.54 9.60
C GLY A 398 18.62 -5.51 10.68
N LEU A 399 18.93 -6.77 10.35
CA LEU A 399 19.42 -7.78 11.30
C LEU A 399 20.95 -7.91 11.25
N PRO A 400 21.59 -8.46 12.29
CA PRO A 400 22.98 -8.91 12.20
C PRO A 400 23.21 -9.84 11.01
N ARG A 401 24.39 -9.77 10.38
CA ARG A 401 24.72 -10.52 9.15
C ARG A 401 24.57 -12.04 9.29
N ASP A 402 24.76 -12.59 10.48
CA ASP A 402 24.64 -14.02 10.79
C ASP A 402 23.25 -14.42 11.29
N ALA A 403 22.33 -13.46 11.44
CA ALA A 403 21.01 -13.70 12.01
C ALA A 403 20.12 -14.62 11.16
N TRP A 404 20.43 -14.85 9.90
CA TRP A 404 19.68 -15.80 9.07
C TRP A 404 19.91 -17.27 9.48
N ARG A 405 20.98 -17.59 10.23
CA ARG A 405 21.33 -18.97 10.57
C ARG A 405 20.43 -19.64 11.60
N GLN A 406 19.76 -18.86 12.44
CA GLN A 406 18.91 -19.37 13.51
C GLN A 406 17.66 -18.51 13.66
N GLY A 407 16.48 -19.15 13.67
CA GLY A 407 15.20 -18.47 13.92
C GLY A 407 14.71 -17.57 12.78
N ALA A 408 15.31 -17.65 11.59
CA ALA A 408 14.78 -17.02 10.38
C ALA A 408 13.91 -18.01 9.60
N SER A 409 12.80 -17.52 9.04
CA SER A 409 12.00 -18.23 8.05
C SER A 409 12.35 -17.72 6.65
N PHE A 410 12.16 -18.60 5.66
CA PHE A 410 12.48 -18.30 4.27
C PHE A 410 11.29 -18.64 3.38
N GLN A 411 11.00 -17.74 2.45
CA GLN A 411 10.15 -18.03 1.29
C GLN A 411 10.96 -17.80 0.02
N VAL A 412 10.64 -18.57 -1.02
CA VAL A 412 11.24 -18.42 -2.34
C VAL A 412 10.16 -18.18 -3.39
N PHE A 413 10.51 -17.41 -4.41
CA PHE A 413 9.73 -17.23 -5.62
C PHE A 413 10.67 -17.25 -6.83
N GLU A 414 10.13 -17.40 -8.02
CA GLU A 414 10.86 -17.34 -9.29
C GLU A 414 10.34 -16.14 -10.09
N ALA A 415 11.19 -15.55 -10.92
CA ALA A 415 10.81 -14.46 -11.81
C ALA A 415 10.94 -14.91 -13.26
N PHE A 416 9.86 -14.77 -14.02
CA PHE A 416 9.83 -14.97 -15.45
C PHE A 416 9.90 -13.62 -16.13
N VAL A 417 11.06 -13.34 -16.73
CA VAL A 417 11.38 -12.06 -17.34
C VAL A 417 11.19 -12.17 -18.85
N PHE A 418 10.52 -11.17 -19.44
CA PHE A 418 10.39 -11.00 -20.87
C PHE A 418 10.35 -9.51 -21.22
N GLU A 419 10.84 -9.16 -22.39
CA GLU A 419 11.08 -7.78 -22.81
C GLU A 419 10.71 -7.57 -24.27
N GLU A 420 10.61 -6.30 -24.70
CA GLU A 420 10.40 -5.96 -26.11
C GLU A 420 11.60 -6.38 -26.98
N ASP A 421 11.36 -6.63 -28.27
CA ASP A 421 12.41 -6.97 -29.25
C ASP A 421 13.36 -5.80 -29.58
#